data_AF-A0A961JNG5-F1
#
_entry.id   AF-A0A961JNG5-F1
#
_cell.length_a   1.000
_cell.length_b   1.000
_cell.length_c   1.000
_cell.angle_alpha   90.00
_cell.angle_beta   90.00
_cell.angle_gamma   90.00
#
_symmetry.space_group_name_H-M   'P 1'
#
loop_
_entity.id
_entity.type
_entity.pdbx_description
1 polymer ?
#
loop_
_entity_poly.entity_id
_entity_poly.type
_entity_poly.pdbx_seq_one_letter_code
_entity_poly.pdbx_strand_id
1 'polypeptide(L)'
;MKLGLGLYKHMLTAENYAFARQCGVTHIVAHLTDYFADGPRLPGQNAAGWGVTDGDREIWSCESLGRLKSEINAAGLELAAIENFDPGHW
;
A
#
# COMPACT_ATOMS: atom_id res chain seq x y z
N MET A 1 -19.50 -9.01 6.84
CA MET A 1 -18.75 -7.73 6.92
C MET A 1 -17.30 -7.99 6.54
N LYS A 2 -16.66 -7.14 5.73
CA LYS A 2 -15.24 -7.28 5.35
C LYS A 2 -14.41 -6.38 6.25
N LEU A 3 -13.52 -6.96 7.06
CA LEU A 3 -12.58 -6.23 7.91
C LEU A 3 -11.16 -6.40 7.35
N GLY A 4 -10.44 -5.28 7.24
CA GLY A 4 -9.12 -5.24 6.63
C GLY A 4 -8.21 -4.17 7.23
N LEU A 5 -6.93 -4.22 6.84
CA LEU A 5 -5.93 -3.22 7.18
C LEU A 5 -5.47 -2.48 5.92
N GLY A 6 -5.25 -1.17 6.05
CA GLY A 6 -4.50 -0.38 5.07
C GLY A 6 -3.01 -0.49 5.34
N LEU A 7 -2.21 -0.83 4.34
CA LEU A 7 -0.75 -0.96 4.44
C LEU A 7 -0.07 -0.06 3.41
N TYR A 8 0.88 0.78 3.83
CA TYR A 8 1.75 1.57 2.95
C TYR A 8 2.64 0.70 2.08
N LYS A 9 3.17 1.25 0.98
CA LYS A 9 4.00 0.54 -0.01
C LYS A 9 5.15 -0.23 0.67
N HIS A 10 5.93 0.43 1.53
CA HIS A 10 7.00 -0.23 2.30
C HIS A 10 6.50 -1.25 3.34
N MET A 11 5.22 -1.22 3.72
CA MET A 11 4.59 -2.17 4.64
C MET A 11 3.99 -3.40 3.95
N LEU A 12 4.00 -3.47 2.61
CA LEU A 12 3.53 -4.64 1.84
C LEU A 12 4.54 -5.79 1.90
N THR A 13 4.70 -6.37 3.08
CA THR A 13 5.69 -7.41 3.39
C THR A 13 5.03 -8.63 4.02
N ALA A 14 5.68 -9.79 3.91
CA ALA A 14 5.20 -11.04 4.48
C ALA A 14 4.97 -10.96 6.01
N GLU A 15 5.83 -10.22 6.73
CA GLU A 15 5.69 -10.00 8.17
C GLU A 15 4.41 -9.23 8.52
N ASN A 16 4.13 -8.14 7.80
CA ASN A 16 2.92 -7.35 8.03
C ASN A 16 1.65 -8.10 7.59
N TYR A 17 1.74 -8.97 6.59
CA TYR A 17 0.63 -9.86 6.24
C TYR A 17 0.36 -10.89 7.35
N ALA A 18 1.41 -11.46 7.95
CA ALA A 18 1.25 -12.34 9.10
C ALA A 18 0.63 -11.61 10.30
N PHE A 19 1.07 -10.39 10.57
CA PHE A 19 0.46 -9.53 11.59
C PHE A 19 -1.03 -9.27 11.30
N ALA A 20 -1.40 -8.93 10.07
CA ALA A 20 -2.79 -8.73 9.67
C ALA A 20 -3.65 -9.99 9.94
N ARG A 21 -3.13 -11.18 9.62
CA ARG A 21 -3.79 -12.44 9.94
C ARG A 21 -3.95 -12.66 11.44
N GLN A 22 -2.95 -12.32 12.25
CA GLN A 22 -3.01 -12.40 13.72
C GLN A 22 -4.06 -11.46 14.30
N CYS A 23 -4.26 -10.27 13.69
CA CYS A 23 -5.33 -9.35 14.06
C CYS A 23 -6.73 -9.87 13.68
N GLY A 24 -6.85 -11.01 12.98
CA GLY A 24 -8.12 -11.59 12.55
C GLY A 24 -8.77 -10.89 11.36
N VAL A 25 -8.04 -10.02 10.66
CA VAL A 25 -8.54 -9.41 9.43
C VAL A 25 -8.42 -10.37 8.24
N THR A 26 -9.18 -10.10 7.19
CA THR A 26 -9.25 -10.96 5.99
C THR A 26 -8.89 -10.24 4.71
N HIS A 27 -8.78 -8.91 4.74
CA HIS A 27 -8.63 -8.07 3.56
C HIS A 27 -7.48 -7.07 3.76
N ILE A 28 -6.81 -6.70 2.66
CA ILE A 28 -5.81 -5.63 2.62
C ILE A 28 -6.26 -4.55 1.65
N VAL A 29 -6.06 -3.30 2.05
CA VAL A 29 -6.05 -2.13 1.17
C VAL A 29 -4.58 -1.74 0.97
N ALA A 30 -4.06 -1.92 -0.24
CA ALA A 30 -2.65 -1.65 -0.52
C ALA A 30 -2.48 -0.17 -0.86
N HIS A 31 -1.77 0.58 -0.02
CA HIS A 31 -1.45 1.98 -0.22
C HIS A 31 -0.14 2.15 -1.03
N LEU A 32 -0.24 2.22 -2.35
CA LEU A 32 0.88 2.12 -3.32
C LEU A 32 1.75 3.38 -3.44
N THR A 33 1.44 4.45 -2.72
CA THR A 33 2.31 5.63 -2.60
C THR A 33 2.97 5.65 -1.23
N ASP A 34 4.15 6.29 -1.14
CA ASP A 34 4.98 6.25 0.07
C ASP A 34 5.50 7.63 0.48
N TYR A 35 4.60 8.61 0.54
CA TYR A 35 4.96 10.00 0.89
C TYR A 35 5.57 10.15 2.30
N PHE A 36 5.42 9.12 3.14
CA PHE A 36 5.84 9.07 4.54
C PHE A 36 6.86 7.96 4.80
N ALA A 37 7.59 7.50 3.79
CA ALA A 37 8.62 6.47 3.94
C ALA A 37 9.66 6.82 5.03
N ASP A 38 9.99 8.11 5.19
CA ASP A 38 10.94 8.61 6.19
C ASP A 38 10.34 8.71 7.62
N GLY A 39 9.08 8.34 7.79
CA GLY A 39 8.40 8.28 9.09
C GLY A 39 7.13 9.15 9.17
N PRO A 40 6.34 8.94 10.25
CA PRO A 40 5.08 9.65 10.45
C PRO A 40 5.34 11.14 10.65
N ARG A 41 4.76 11.95 9.76
CA ARG A 41 4.77 13.43 9.87
C ARG A 41 3.42 13.99 9.49
N LEU A 42 3.09 15.14 10.06
CA LEU A 42 1.96 15.93 9.58
C LEU A 42 2.36 16.57 8.24
N PRO A 43 1.45 16.62 7.24
CA PRO A 43 1.72 17.32 6.00
C PRO A 43 2.00 18.80 6.28
N GLY A 44 3.02 19.34 5.62
CA GLY A 44 3.39 20.75 5.73
C GLY A 44 2.44 21.65 4.95
N GLN A 45 2.40 22.94 5.30
CA GLN A 45 1.75 23.97 4.47
C GLN A 45 2.70 24.56 3.40
N ASN A 46 3.94 24.07 3.35
CA ASN A 46 4.94 24.50 2.37
C ASN A 46 4.80 23.71 1.06
N ALA A 47 5.64 24.02 0.07
CA ALA A 47 5.63 23.33 -1.22
C ALA A 47 5.85 21.81 -1.15
N ALA A 48 6.40 21.30 -0.03
CA ALA A 48 6.58 19.86 0.17
C ALA A 48 5.28 19.15 0.60
N GLY A 49 4.28 19.87 1.12
CA GLY A 49 2.93 19.36 1.37
C GLY A 49 2.88 17.96 1.99
N TRP A 50 2.28 17.03 1.24
CA TRP A 50 2.20 15.60 1.58
C TRP A 50 3.50 14.84 1.31
N GLY A 51 4.33 15.27 0.37
CA GLY A 51 5.60 14.63 0.01
C GLY A 51 5.95 14.85 -1.46
N VAL A 52 6.87 14.03 -1.95
CA VAL A 52 7.32 14.04 -3.35
C VAL A 52 6.76 12.80 -4.05
N THR A 53 6.28 13.00 -5.28
CA THR A 53 5.97 11.94 -6.24
C THR A 53 7.24 11.51 -6.95
N ASP A 54 7.47 10.22 -7.14
CA ASP A 54 8.54 9.73 -8.02
C ASP A 54 8.03 9.46 -9.46
N GLY A 55 6.71 9.44 -9.66
CA GLY A 55 6.10 9.19 -10.96
C GLY A 55 6.29 7.75 -11.45
N ASP A 56 6.66 6.83 -10.55
CA ASP A 56 6.87 5.43 -10.86
C ASP A 56 5.56 4.78 -11.34
N ARG A 57 5.59 4.23 -12.55
CA ARG A 57 4.45 3.54 -13.18
C ARG A 57 4.63 2.03 -13.23
N GLU A 58 5.77 1.49 -12.80
CA GLU A 58 6.09 0.05 -12.86
C GLU A 58 5.05 -0.77 -12.08
N ILE A 59 4.63 -0.27 -10.92
CA ILE A 59 3.64 -0.92 -10.06
C ILE A 59 2.29 -1.16 -10.74
N TRP A 60 1.96 -0.38 -11.78
CA TRP A 60 0.70 -0.52 -12.53
C TRP A 60 0.77 -1.54 -13.66
N SER A 61 1.92 -2.16 -13.90
CA SER A 61 1.99 -3.27 -14.86
C SER A 61 1.13 -4.45 -14.38
N CYS A 62 0.55 -5.19 -15.32
CA CYS A 62 -0.21 -6.40 -14.99
C CYS A 62 0.63 -7.41 -14.20
N GLU A 63 1.93 -7.48 -14.49
CA GLU A 63 2.87 -8.35 -13.77
C GLU A 63 3.01 -7.93 -12.31
N SER A 64 3.27 -6.64 -12.05
CA SER A 64 3.51 -6.11 -10.70
C SER A 64 2.24 -6.19 -9.85
N LEU A 65 1.08 -5.83 -10.39
CA LEU A 65 -0.21 -6.01 -9.72
C LEU A 65 -0.56 -7.48 -9.49
N GLY A 66 -0.24 -8.35 -10.46
CA GLY A 66 -0.42 -9.79 -10.35
C GLY A 66 0.43 -10.40 -9.24
N ARG A 67 1.69 -9.96 -9.12
CA ARG A 67 2.61 -10.36 -8.05
C ARG A 67 2.09 -9.90 -6.69
N LEU A 68 1.73 -8.62 -6.54
CA LEU A 68 1.18 -8.08 -5.30
C LEU A 68 -0.04 -8.88 -4.82
N LYS A 69 -1.01 -9.13 -5.72
CA LYS A 69 -2.19 -9.93 -5.39
C LYS A 69 -1.80 -11.34 -4.97
N SER A 70 -0.88 -11.98 -5.69
CA SER A 70 -0.44 -13.35 -5.40
C SER A 70 0.23 -13.46 -4.03
N GLU A 71 1.05 -12.49 -3.64
CA GLU A 71 1.72 -12.43 -2.34
C GLU A 71 0.73 -12.29 -1.18
N ILE A 72 -0.24 -11.36 -1.31
CA ILE A 72 -1.31 -11.16 -0.31
C ILE A 72 -2.16 -12.43 -0.18
N ASN A 73 -2.55 -13.03 -1.31
CA ASN A 73 -3.34 -14.25 -1.33
C ASN A 73 -2.59 -15.46 -0.76
N ALA A 74 -1.28 -15.57 -0.98
CA ALA A 74 -0.44 -16.60 -0.36
C ALA A 74 -0.37 -16.48 1.17
N ALA A 75 -0.52 -15.27 1.72
CA ALA A 75 -0.68 -15.04 3.16
C ALA A 75 -2.11 -15.37 3.68
N GLY A 76 -3.01 -15.79 2.79
CA GLY A 76 -4.42 -16.08 3.05
C GLY A 76 -5.22 -14.82 3.42
N LEU A 77 -4.86 -13.69 2.84
CA LEU A 77 -5.61 -12.43 2.84
C LEU A 77 -6.14 -12.17 1.42
N GLU A 78 -7.09 -11.25 1.27
CA GLU A 78 -7.56 -10.80 -0.04
C GLU A 78 -7.17 -9.35 -0.30
N LEU A 79 -6.62 -9.05 -1.49
CA LEU A 79 -6.45 -7.68 -1.94
C LEU A 79 -7.84 -7.08 -2.26
N ALA A 80 -8.32 -6.18 -1.40
CA ALA A 80 -9.66 -5.62 -1.49
C ALA A 80 -9.73 -4.34 -2.33
N ALA A 81 -8.70 -3.50 -2.22
CA ALA A 81 -8.61 -2.22 -2.90
C ALA A 81 -7.16 -1.74 -2.97
N ILE A 82 -6.96 -0.76 -3.85
CA ILE A 82 -5.74 0.02 -3.93
C ILE A 82 -6.06 1.43 -3.43
N GLU A 83 -5.21 1.92 -2.56
CA GLU A 83 -5.09 3.31 -2.13
C GLU A 83 -3.61 3.69 -2.33
N ASN A 84 -3.14 4.89 -2.11
CA ASN A 84 -3.58 5.97 -2.96
C ASN A 84 -2.90 5.91 -4.35
N PHE A 85 -3.42 6.66 -5.30
CA PHE A 85 -2.79 6.84 -6.62
C PHE A 85 -1.76 7.97 -6.53
N ASP A 86 -0.64 7.84 -7.25
CA ASP A 86 0.35 8.91 -7.30
C ASP A 86 -0.17 10.08 -8.17
N PRO A 87 -0.27 11.32 -7.65
CA PRO A 87 -0.56 12.50 -8.44
C PRO A 87 0.38 12.67 -9.64
N GLY A 88 1.64 12.22 -9.58
CA GLY A 88 2.57 12.27 -10.73
C GLY A 88 2.17 11.38 -11.90
N HIS A 89 1.11 10.58 -11.78
CA HIS A 89 0.53 9.84 -12.90
C HIS A 89 -0.32 10.73 -13.84
N TRP A 90 -0.68 11.95 -13.42
CA TRP A 90 -1.51 12.93 -14.12
C TRP A 90 -0.69 14.16 -14.55
#